data_AF-A0A2V8ZJS6-F1
#
_entry.id   AF-A0A2V8ZJS6-F1
#
_cell.length_a   1.000
_cell.length_b   1.000
_cell.length_c   1.000
_cell.angle_alpha   90.00
_cell.angle_beta   90.00
_cell.angle_gamma   90.00
#
_symmetry.space_group_name_H-M   'P 1'
#
loop_
_entity.id
_entity.type
_entity.pdbx_description
1 polymer ?
#
loop_
_entity_poly.entity_id
_entity_poly.type
_entity_poly.pdbx_seq_one_letter_code
_entity_poly.pdbx_strand_id
1 'polypeptide(L)'
;MAVLDVFKQLVGPPTHTIAWGHSLGGIITAGLIQRYPDRFDAALPMCGVLSGGVATWNTALDFAFAFKTLVAPGSGLQLVDITDPVGNLTLAEGMLTFAQATPQGRAKLALAAALADGPGWFVPTSPEPAATDYASQEFNQFLWASTTDFPFFFAFRAELESRARGNPSWNVGVNYRSLLAGSIDRNEVVALYQQAGLDLDADLEALQAQTRVSADPEAVHYLASNIIFDGQIRIPVLTMHTKGDGLVLVQNESAYHTVVTEADNSAFLRETFVDRAGHCTFTPSETITAVQSLLTRLDTGTWGPLDATTMNAAAFARGPGSNIVILPPPPGSLPGTPPIILPTPPAYFDFTPSPFLRPFDALLSHVGGVEKHRSNDPERHTAIEDRRD
;
A
#
# COMPACT_ATOMS: atom_id res chain seq x y z
N MET A 1 22.23 11.99 3.41
CA MET A 1 22.45 13.44 3.67
C MET A 1 23.58 14.05 2.86
N ALA A 2 24.65 13.29 2.55
CA ALA A 2 25.79 13.79 1.78
C ALA A 2 25.45 14.54 0.48
N VAL A 3 24.42 14.15 -0.27
CA VAL A 3 23.98 14.85 -1.48
C VAL A 3 23.61 16.31 -1.20
N LEU A 4 22.87 16.58 -0.12
CA LEU A 4 22.50 17.94 0.28
C LEU A 4 23.73 18.75 0.69
N ASP A 5 24.68 18.10 1.39
CA ASP A 5 25.92 18.75 1.82
C ASP A 5 26.81 19.13 0.62
N VAL A 6 26.94 18.22 -0.35
CA VAL A 6 27.67 18.45 -1.60
C VAL A 6 27.00 19.56 -2.43
N PHE A 7 25.67 19.57 -2.55
CA PHE A 7 24.97 20.65 -3.25
C PHE A 7 25.24 22.02 -2.60
N LYS A 8 25.14 22.10 -1.26
CA LYS A 8 25.42 23.33 -0.52
C LYS A 8 26.86 23.82 -0.73
N GLN A 9 27.82 22.90 -0.82
CA GLN A 9 29.22 23.23 -1.08
C GLN A 9 29.47 23.73 -2.51
N LEU A 10 28.84 23.10 -3.51
CA LEU A 10 29.10 23.39 -4.92
C LEU A 10 28.27 24.56 -5.48
N VAL A 11 27.06 24.74 -4.98
CA VAL A 11 26.08 25.71 -5.53
C VAL A 11 25.75 26.80 -4.52
N GLY A 12 25.62 26.46 -3.24
CA GLY A 12 25.19 27.36 -2.16
C GLY A 12 23.95 26.86 -1.42
N PRO A 13 23.51 27.55 -0.35
CA PRO A 13 22.32 27.16 0.39
C PRO A 13 21.06 27.27 -0.49
N PRO A 14 20.24 26.21 -0.62
CA PRO A 14 19.00 26.28 -1.37
C PRO A 14 17.97 27.15 -0.63
N THR A 15 17.07 27.80 -1.38
CA THR A 15 15.92 28.51 -0.80
C THR A 15 14.96 27.55 -0.12
N HIS A 16 14.70 26.40 -0.76
CA HIS A 16 13.84 25.33 -0.27
C HIS A 16 14.48 23.98 -0.58
N THR A 17 14.38 23.03 0.35
CA THR A 17 14.82 21.64 0.23
C THR A 17 13.63 20.72 0.42
N ILE A 18 13.13 20.12 -0.67
CA ILE A 18 11.94 19.26 -0.64
C ILE A 18 12.37 17.80 -0.80
N ALA A 19 11.94 16.93 0.12
CA ALA A 19 12.07 15.48 -0.03
C ALA A 19 10.94 14.96 -0.94
N TRP A 20 11.26 14.12 -1.92
CA TRP A 20 10.28 13.59 -2.87
C TRP A 20 10.67 12.18 -3.27
N GLY A 21 9.68 11.29 -3.40
CA GLY A 21 9.88 9.97 -4.00
C GLY A 21 8.58 9.25 -4.34
N HIS A 22 8.61 8.43 -5.39
CA HIS A 22 7.54 7.48 -5.75
C HIS A 22 7.84 6.10 -5.15
N SER A 23 6.82 5.31 -4.85
CA SER A 23 6.95 3.90 -4.46
C SER A 23 7.82 3.73 -3.21
N LEU A 24 8.86 2.89 -3.26
CA LEU A 24 9.89 2.82 -2.22
C LEU A 24 10.57 4.17 -1.94
N GLY A 25 10.62 5.08 -2.92
CA GLY A 25 11.04 6.46 -2.70
C GLY A 25 10.08 7.23 -1.78
N GLY A 26 8.79 6.90 -1.76
CA GLY A 26 7.79 7.51 -0.88
C GLY A 26 8.00 7.15 0.58
N ILE A 27 8.24 5.87 0.90
CA ILE A 27 8.61 5.43 2.26
C ILE A 27 9.94 6.07 2.71
N ILE A 28 10.94 6.15 1.80
CA ILE A 28 12.19 6.88 2.10
C ILE A 28 11.92 8.36 2.35
N THR A 29 11.03 9.00 1.59
CA THR A 29 10.69 10.42 1.73
C THR A 29 10.11 10.73 3.10
N ALA A 30 9.12 9.95 3.54
CA ALA A 30 8.56 10.08 4.89
C ALA A 30 9.61 9.73 5.97
N GLY A 31 10.41 8.69 5.78
CA GLY A 31 11.47 8.31 6.73
C GLY A 31 12.59 9.36 6.84
N LEU A 32 12.91 10.07 5.76
CA LEU A 32 13.90 11.14 5.75
C LEU A 32 13.47 12.31 6.63
N ILE A 33 12.22 12.75 6.53
CA ILE A 33 11.73 13.88 7.31
C ILE A 33 11.50 13.53 8.78
N GLN A 34 11.17 12.27 9.10
CA GLN A 34 11.08 11.82 10.48
C GLN A 34 12.47 11.79 11.15
N ARG A 35 13.49 11.28 10.45
CA ARG A 35 14.84 11.12 11.01
C ARG A 35 15.68 12.39 10.97
N TYR A 36 15.44 13.25 9.97
CA TYR A 36 16.24 14.45 9.71
C TYR A 36 15.32 15.66 9.42
N PRO A 37 14.40 16.02 10.32
CA PRO A 37 13.40 17.05 10.06
C PRO A 37 14.02 18.41 9.72
N ASP A 38 15.14 18.77 10.34
CA ASP A 38 15.81 20.06 10.13
C ASP A 38 16.56 20.17 8.79
N ARG A 39 16.52 19.11 7.96
CA ARG A 39 17.21 19.04 6.67
C ARG A 39 16.30 19.33 5.48
N PHE A 40 14.99 19.40 5.70
CA PHE A 40 13.98 19.55 4.66
C PHE A 40 12.95 20.60 5.07
N ASP A 41 12.41 21.31 4.10
CA ASP A 41 11.37 22.31 4.29
C ASP A 41 9.97 21.74 4.02
N ALA A 42 9.87 20.70 3.18
CA ALA A 42 8.63 19.97 2.90
C ALA A 42 8.90 18.55 2.35
N ALA A 43 7.84 17.74 2.25
CA ALA A 43 7.89 16.42 1.63
C ALA A 43 6.71 16.11 0.70
N LEU A 44 7.01 15.34 -0.35
CA LEU A 44 6.06 14.74 -1.30
C LEU A 44 6.26 13.22 -1.39
N PRO A 45 5.80 12.43 -0.39
CA PRO A 45 5.71 10.99 -0.52
C PRO A 45 4.60 10.63 -1.51
N MET A 46 4.91 9.87 -2.55
CA MET A 46 3.91 9.44 -3.53
C MET A 46 3.86 7.92 -3.59
N CYS A 47 2.65 7.34 -3.67
CA CYS A 47 2.38 5.89 -3.70
C CYS A 47 3.28 5.14 -2.69
N GLY A 48 3.47 5.76 -1.52
CA GLY A 48 4.48 5.35 -0.56
C GLY A 48 3.99 4.22 0.31
N VAL A 49 4.91 3.36 0.75
CA VAL A 49 4.65 2.30 1.74
C VAL A 49 4.48 2.94 3.14
N LEU A 50 3.46 3.78 3.29
CA LEU A 50 3.29 4.68 4.44
C LEU A 50 2.64 4.03 5.66
N SER A 51 2.25 2.75 5.56
CA SER A 51 2.00 1.90 6.74
C SER A 51 3.30 1.43 7.42
N GLY A 52 4.46 1.66 6.79
CA GLY A 52 5.77 1.22 7.27
C GLY A 52 6.07 -0.25 6.98
N GLY A 53 7.33 -0.64 7.18
CA GLY A 53 7.82 -1.95 6.77
C GLY A 53 7.11 -3.12 7.46
N VAL A 54 6.89 -3.02 8.77
CA VAL A 54 6.30 -4.12 9.56
C VAL A 54 4.86 -4.39 9.15
N ALA A 55 4.02 -3.35 9.08
CA ALA A 55 2.61 -3.46 8.70
C ALA A 55 2.46 -4.06 7.29
N THR A 56 3.22 -3.53 6.32
CA THR A 56 3.16 -3.97 4.92
C THR A 56 3.55 -5.44 4.78
N TRP A 57 4.64 -5.89 5.40
CA TRP A 57 5.08 -7.28 5.28
C TRP A 57 4.18 -8.26 6.05
N ASN A 58 3.49 -7.80 7.10
CA ASN A 58 2.44 -8.58 7.76
C ASN A 58 1.21 -8.74 6.86
N THR A 59 0.76 -7.69 6.18
CA THR A 59 -0.33 -7.77 5.18
C THR A 59 0.04 -8.71 4.04
N ALA A 60 1.26 -8.61 3.50
CA ALA A 60 1.77 -9.52 2.48
C ALA A 60 1.79 -10.99 2.95
N LEU A 61 2.19 -11.22 4.21
CA LEU A 61 2.18 -12.57 4.80
C LEU A 61 0.75 -13.12 4.91
N ASP A 62 -0.25 -12.31 5.25
CA ASP A 62 -1.63 -12.79 5.36
C ASP A 62 -2.22 -13.22 4.02
N PHE A 63 -1.96 -12.45 2.96
CA PHE A 63 -2.27 -12.87 1.60
C PHE A 63 -1.60 -14.21 1.30
N ALA A 64 -0.27 -14.28 1.48
CA ALA A 64 0.52 -15.45 1.11
C ALA A 64 0.10 -16.70 1.91
N PHE A 65 -0.21 -16.53 3.19
CA PHE A 65 -0.71 -17.57 4.06
C PHE A 65 -2.08 -18.10 3.62
N ALA A 66 -3.01 -17.21 3.29
CA ALA A 66 -4.32 -17.59 2.80
C ALA A 66 -4.21 -18.30 1.44
N PHE A 67 -3.41 -17.76 0.52
CA PHE A 67 -3.12 -18.37 -0.76
C PHE A 67 -2.55 -19.80 -0.60
N LYS A 68 -1.50 -19.97 0.21
CA LYS A 68 -0.94 -21.32 0.46
C LYS A 68 -1.95 -22.28 1.07
N THR A 69 -2.76 -21.81 2.02
CA THR A 69 -3.69 -22.68 2.76
C THR A 69 -4.87 -23.10 1.90
N LEU A 70 -5.42 -22.20 1.09
CA LEU A 70 -6.66 -22.42 0.37
C LEU A 70 -6.45 -22.83 -1.09
N VAL A 71 -5.47 -22.21 -1.76
CA VAL A 71 -5.22 -22.34 -3.20
C VAL A 71 -4.12 -23.36 -3.50
N ALA A 72 -3.04 -23.37 -2.70
CA ALA A 72 -1.91 -24.28 -2.88
C ALA A 72 -1.71 -25.28 -1.71
N PRO A 73 -2.78 -25.92 -1.17
CA PRO A 73 -2.65 -26.78 0.00
C PRO A 73 -1.75 -27.99 -0.31
N GLY A 74 -0.88 -28.35 0.65
CA GLY A 74 0.04 -29.48 0.51
C GLY A 74 1.20 -29.25 -0.47
N SER A 75 1.28 -28.08 -1.12
CA SER A 75 2.44 -27.72 -1.93
C SER A 75 3.69 -27.45 -1.08
N GLY A 76 4.86 -27.50 -1.71
CA GLY A 76 6.14 -27.10 -1.09
C GLY A 76 6.33 -25.59 -0.95
N LEU A 77 5.29 -24.77 -1.20
CA LEU A 77 5.39 -23.32 -1.20
C LEU A 77 5.87 -22.78 0.15
N GLN A 78 6.98 -22.05 0.15
CA GLN A 78 7.56 -21.41 1.33
C GLN A 78 6.96 -20.01 1.47
N LEU A 79 6.43 -19.72 2.67
CA LEU A 79 5.95 -18.39 3.04
C LEU A 79 7.08 -17.57 3.66
N VAL A 80 7.94 -18.26 4.41
CA VAL A 80 9.07 -17.72 5.15
C VAL A 80 10.26 -18.63 5.01
N ASP A 81 11.45 -18.10 5.30
CA ASP A 81 12.74 -18.78 5.16
C ASP A 81 12.90 -19.39 3.77
N ILE A 82 12.63 -18.59 2.74
CA ILE A 82 12.58 -19.05 1.35
C ILE A 82 14.01 -19.38 0.89
N THR A 83 14.25 -20.65 0.57
CA THR A 83 15.59 -21.17 0.23
C THR A 83 15.89 -21.15 -1.26
N ASP A 84 14.86 -21.21 -2.10
CA ASP A 84 14.95 -21.10 -3.56
C ASP A 84 13.93 -20.08 -4.07
N PRO A 85 14.27 -18.77 -4.10
CA PRO A 85 13.33 -17.71 -4.46
C PRO A 85 12.72 -17.88 -5.85
N VAL A 86 13.50 -18.35 -6.83
CA VAL A 86 13.04 -18.52 -8.21
C VAL A 86 12.08 -19.70 -8.29
N GLY A 87 12.46 -20.85 -7.74
CA GLY A 87 11.61 -22.03 -7.71
C GLY A 87 10.32 -21.81 -6.92
N ASN A 88 10.39 -21.08 -5.80
CA ASN A 88 9.24 -20.76 -4.96
C ASN A 88 8.22 -19.86 -5.69
N LEU A 89 8.70 -18.83 -6.40
CA LEU A 89 7.87 -17.98 -7.24
C LEU A 89 7.22 -18.77 -8.38
N THR A 90 7.98 -19.57 -9.13
CA THR A 90 7.44 -20.40 -10.21
C THR A 90 6.37 -21.37 -9.72
N LEU A 91 6.55 -21.95 -8.52
CA LEU A 91 5.54 -22.80 -7.89
C LEU A 91 4.25 -22.01 -7.59
N ALA A 92 4.36 -20.82 -7.01
CA ALA A 92 3.21 -19.97 -6.70
C ALA A 92 2.43 -19.59 -7.98
N GLU A 93 3.12 -19.12 -9.02
CA GLU A 93 2.53 -18.75 -10.31
C GLU A 93 1.80 -19.92 -10.98
N GLY A 94 2.39 -21.13 -10.90
CA GLY A 94 1.74 -22.35 -11.39
C GLY A 94 0.44 -22.65 -10.65
N MET A 95 0.45 -22.58 -9.31
CA MET A 95 -0.75 -22.81 -8.49
C MET A 95 -1.84 -21.75 -8.76
N LEU A 96 -1.44 -20.48 -8.92
CA LEU A 96 -2.34 -19.39 -9.26
C LEU A 96 -3.01 -19.62 -10.62
N THR A 97 -2.24 -20.05 -11.62
CA THR A 97 -2.78 -20.37 -12.96
C THR A 97 -3.83 -21.48 -12.90
N PHE A 98 -3.59 -22.54 -12.14
CA PHE A 98 -4.57 -23.61 -11.94
C PHE A 98 -5.83 -23.13 -11.21
N ALA A 99 -5.66 -22.27 -10.20
CA ALA A 99 -6.78 -21.69 -9.46
C ALA A 99 -7.69 -20.86 -10.38
N GLN A 100 -7.10 -20.00 -11.21
CA GLN A 100 -7.81 -19.09 -12.10
C GLN A 100 -8.74 -19.83 -13.08
N ALA A 101 -8.40 -21.06 -13.44
CA ALA A 101 -9.17 -21.89 -14.36
C ALA A 101 -10.53 -22.34 -13.81
N THR A 102 -10.78 -22.23 -12.49
CA THR A 102 -12.00 -22.75 -11.85
C THR A 102 -12.73 -21.67 -11.03
N PRO A 103 -14.08 -21.71 -10.94
CA PRO A 103 -14.81 -20.81 -10.05
C PRO A 103 -14.36 -20.91 -8.58
N GLN A 104 -14.05 -22.11 -8.11
CA GLN A 104 -13.60 -22.36 -6.74
C GLN A 104 -12.23 -21.74 -6.46
N GLY A 105 -11.28 -21.88 -7.40
CA GLY A 105 -9.96 -21.29 -7.26
C GLY A 105 -10.00 -19.76 -7.29
N ARG A 106 -10.81 -19.17 -8.18
CA ARG A 106 -11.06 -17.73 -8.23
C ARG A 106 -11.66 -17.17 -6.95
N ALA A 107 -12.68 -17.83 -6.40
CA ALA A 107 -13.28 -17.44 -5.12
C ALA A 107 -12.24 -17.46 -3.98
N LYS A 108 -11.41 -18.50 -3.91
CA LYS A 108 -10.35 -18.61 -2.90
C LYS A 108 -9.23 -17.58 -3.09
N LEU A 109 -8.90 -17.23 -4.32
CA LEU A 109 -7.97 -16.13 -4.62
C LEU A 109 -8.55 -14.79 -4.17
N ALA A 110 -9.81 -14.51 -4.47
CA ALA A 110 -10.50 -13.31 -4.00
C ALA A 110 -10.49 -13.21 -2.47
N LEU A 111 -10.69 -14.32 -1.75
CA LEU A 111 -10.52 -14.32 -0.28
C LEU A 111 -9.09 -13.97 0.13
N ALA A 112 -8.06 -14.52 -0.52
CA ALA A 112 -6.68 -14.15 -0.21
C ALA A 112 -6.39 -12.66 -0.47
N ALA A 113 -6.90 -12.12 -1.59
CA ALA A 113 -6.79 -10.70 -1.94
C ALA A 113 -7.51 -9.78 -0.95
N ALA A 114 -8.74 -10.13 -0.55
CA ALA A 114 -9.54 -9.36 0.40
C ALA A 114 -8.88 -9.27 1.79
N LEU A 115 -8.16 -10.32 2.22
CA LEU A 115 -7.41 -10.28 3.49
C LEU A 115 -6.24 -9.28 3.46
N ALA A 116 -5.87 -8.79 2.28
CA ALA A 116 -4.95 -7.70 2.11
C ALA A 116 -5.61 -6.38 1.67
N ASP A 117 -6.89 -6.35 1.25
CA ASP A 117 -7.54 -5.24 0.49
C ASP A 117 -6.94 -5.01 -0.91
N GLY A 118 -6.58 -6.09 -1.61
CA GLY A 118 -6.09 -6.03 -2.99
C GLY A 118 -7.17 -5.51 -3.97
N PRO A 119 -6.96 -4.36 -4.64
CA PRO A 119 -8.00 -3.72 -5.44
C PRO A 119 -8.35 -4.53 -6.69
N GLY A 120 -9.64 -4.59 -7.00
CA GLY A 120 -10.18 -5.15 -8.24
C GLY A 120 -9.96 -4.29 -9.50
N TRP A 121 -8.91 -3.46 -9.58
CA TRP A 121 -8.64 -2.58 -10.73
C TRP A 121 -7.16 -2.57 -11.10
N PHE A 122 -6.82 -2.95 -12.33
CA PHE A 122 -5.43 -3.18 -12.74
C PHE A 122 -4.95 -2.25 -13.87
N VAL A 123 -5.75 -2.06 -14.92
CA VAL A 123 -5.31 -1.33 -16.14
C VAL A 123 -5.47 0.18 -15.96
N PRO A 124 -4.38 0.98 -16.00
CA PRO A 124 -4.46 2.41 -15.66
C PRO A 124 -5.32 3.25 -16.59
N THR A 125 -5.59 2.79 -17.81
CA THR A 125 -6.40 3.51 -18.80
C THR A 125 -7.80 2.91 -18.98
N SER A 126 -8.18 1.90 -18.19
CA SER A 126 -9.56 1.40 -18.17
C SER A 126 -10.39 2.19 -17.17
N PRO A 127 -11.73 2.24 -17.32
CA PRO A 127 -12.58 2.60 -16.19
C PRO A 127 -12.39 1.60 -15.04
N GLU A 128 -12.62 2.06 -13.81
CA GLU A 128 -12.76 1.17 -12.66
C GLU A 128 -13.94 0.20 -12.89
N PRO A 129 -13.79 -1.11 -12.62
CA PRO A 129 -14.92 -2.02 -12.68
C PRO A 129 -16.06 -1.57 -11.78
N ALA A 130 -17.29 -1.81 -12.21
CA ALA A 130 -18.47 -1.50 -11.40
C ALA A 130 -18.39 -2.25 -10.05
N ALA A 131 -18.94 -1.67 -8.99
CA ALA A 131 -18.86 -2.22 -7.62
C ALA A 131 -19.43 -3.64 -7.46
N THR A 132 -20.24 -4.12 -8.41
CA THR A 132 -20.81 -5.47 -8.43
C THR A 132 -20.27 -6.34 -9.56
N ASP A 133 -19.30 -5.87 -10.33
CA ASP A 133 -18.62 -6.66 -11.37
C ASP A 133 -17.48 -7.49 -10.78
N TYR A 134 -17.87 -8.41 -9.89
CA TYR A 134 -16.95 -9.26 -9.13
C TYR A 134 -16.09 -10.18 -10.01
N ALA A 135 -16.55 -10.51 -11.21
CA ALA A 135 -15.75 -11.31 -12.14
C ALA A 135 -14.56 -10.50 -12.69
N SER A 136 -14.78 -9.23 -13.03
CA SER A 136 -13.72 -8.34 -13.49
C SER A 136 -12.79 -7.92 -12.35
N GLN A 137 -13.33 -7.69 -11.15
CA GLN A 137 -12.53 -7.36 -9.96
C GLN A 137 -11.56 -8.50 -9.61
N GLU A 138 -12.07 -9.72 -9.48
CA GLU A 138 -11.24 -10.91 -9.21
C GLU A 138 -10.19 -11.12 -10.30
N PHE A 139 -10.54 -10.95 -11.57
CA PHE A 139 -9.57 -11.09 -12.65
C PHE A 139 -8.45 -10.05 -12.55
N ASN A 140 -8.75 -8.82 -12.12
CA ASN A 140 -7.74 -7.80 -11.88
C ASN A 140 -6.87 -8.12 -10.65
N GLN A 141 -7.42 -8.72 -9.59
CA GLN A 141 -6.63 -9.22 -8.46
C GLN A 141 -5.69 -10.36 -8.89
N PHE A 142 -6.14 -11.25 -9.78
CA PHE A 142 -5.27 -12.24 -10.42
C PHE A 142 -4.12 -11.59 -11.20
N LEU A 143 -4.37 -10.50 -11.93
CA LEU A 143 -3.32 -9.77 -12.64
C LEU A 143 -2.34 -9.10 -11.66
N TRP A 144 -2.82 -8.48 -10.58
CA TRP A 144 -1.96 -7.94 -9.51
C TRP A 144 -1.06 -9.01 -8.92
N ALA A 145 -1.67 -10.12 -8.48
CA ALA A 145 -0.99 -11.27 -7.93
C ALA A 145 0.11 -11.79 -8.87
N SER A 146 -0.23 -12.11 -10.12
CA SER A 146 0.67 -12.76 -11.07
C SER A 146 1.76 -11.86 -11.63
N THR A 147 1.51 -10.56 -11.79
CA THR A 147 2.45 -9.66 -12.48
C THR A 147 3.30 -8.82 -11.53
N THR A 148 2.83 -8.63 -10.30
CA THR A 148 3.40 -7.63 -9.40
C THR A 148 3.66 -8.20 -8.01
N ASP A 149 2.66 -8.78 -7.35
CA ASP A 149 2.74 -9.06 -5.91
C ASP A 149 3.52 -10.33 -5.58
N PHE A 150 3.35 -11.39 -6.37
CA PHE A 150 3.99 -12.69 -6.14
C PHE A 150 5.52 -12.60 -6.12
N PRO A 151 6.19 -11.83 -7.02
CA PRO A 151 7.61 -11.56 -6.89
C PRO A 151 8.02 -11.03 -5.51
N PHE A 152 7.25 -10.12 -4.91
CA PHE A 152 7.54 -9.63 -3.56
C PHE A 152 7.32 -10.71 -2.50
N PHE A 153 6.18 -11.40 -2.56
CA PHE A 153 5.76 -12.32 -1.50
C PHE A 153 6.58 -13.62 -1.50
N PHE A 154 6.90 -14.15 -2.68
CA PHE A 154 7.45 -15.50 -2.86
C PHE A 154 8.89 -15.53 -3.38
N ALA A 155 9.49 -14.40 -3.76
CA ALA A 155 10.90 -14.31 -4.13
C ALA A 155 11.68 -13.25 -3.33
N PHE A 156 11.35 -11.96 -3.48
CA PHE A 156 12.11 -10.86 -2.87
C PHE A 156 12.06 -10.86 -1.34
N ARG A 157 11.07 -11.53 -0.75
CA ARG A 157 11.01 -11.80 0.68
C ARG A 157 12.28 -12.48 1.22
N ALA A 158 12.93 -13.36 0.45
CA ALA A 158 14.20 -13.97 0.86
C ALA A 158 15.32 -12.92 1.04
N GLU A 159 15.31 -11.87 0.22
CA GLU A 159 16.26 -10.76 0.31
C GLU A 159 16.01 -9.93 1.57
N LEU A 160 14.75 -9.63 1.87
CA LEU A 160 14.35 -8.98 3.12
C LEU A 160 14.80 -9.80 4.34
N GLU A 161 14.49 -11.09 4.38
CA GLU A 161 14.87 -11.99 5.48
C GLU A 161 16.39 -12.07 5.65
N SER A 162 17.15 -12.07 4.55
CA SER A 162 18.61 -12.01 4.57
C SER A 162 19.13 -10.72 5.23
N ARG A 163 18.54 -9.56 4.90
CA ARG A 163 18.89 -8.28 5.53
C ARG A 163 18.50 -8.22 7.00
N ALA A 164 17.31 -8.72 7.32
CA ALA A 164 16.76 -8.75 8.67
C ALA A 164 17.36 -9.86 9.54
N ARG A 165 18.08 -10.82 8.93
CA ARG A 165 18.66 -12.03 9.54
C ARG A 165 17.61 -12.96 10.17
N GLY A 166 16.39 -12.97 9.63
CA GLY A 166 15.28 -13.79 10.09
C GLY A 166 13.96 -13.32 9.50
N ASN A 167 12.89 -14.05 9.79
CA ASN A 167 11.53 -13.70 9.38
C ASN A 167 10.98 -12.52 10.21
N PRO A 168 10.66 -11.36 9.61
CA PRO A 168 10.15 -10.21 10.37
C PRO A 168 8.60 -10.14 10.44
N SER A 169 7.88 -11.14 9.94
CA SER A 169 6.42 -11.11 9.80
C SER A 169 5.72 -12.21 10.61
N TRP A 170 4.48 -11.97 11.04
CA TRP A 170 3.69 -12.93 11.78
C TRP A 170 2.19 -12.83 11.47
N ASN A 171 1.51 -13.96 11.64
CA ASN A 171 0.05 -14.04 11.69
C ASN A 171 -0.47 -14.74 12.95
N VAL A 172 0.40 -15.04 13.93
CA VAL A 172 -0.03 -15.40 15.28
C VAL A 172 -0.94 -14.29 15.82
N GLY A 173 -2.11 -14.67 16.34
CA GLY A 173 -3.10 -13.73 16.90
C GLY A 173 -4.02 -13.07 15.88
N VAL A 174 -3.84 -13.30 14.57
CA VAL A 174 -4.71 -12.72 13.53
C VAL A 174 -6.04 -13.47 13.45
N ASN A 175 -7.14 -12.72 13.49
CA ASN A 175 -8.47 -13.26 13.22
C ASN A 175 -8.91 -12.92 11.79
N TYR A 176 -8.82 -13.90 10.88
CA TYR A 176 -9.18 -13.70 9.47
C TYR A 176 -10.67 -13.45 9.23
N ARG A 177 -11.57 -13.87 10.14
CA ARG A 177 -12.98 -13.50 10.07
C ARG A 177 -13.15 -11.99 10.30
N SER A 178 -12.45 -11.45 11.31
CA SER A 178 -12.45 -10.02 11.61
C SER A 178 -11.75 -9.22 10.51
N LEU A 179 -10.67 -9.75 9.93
CA LEU A 179 -9.95 -9.11 8.83
C LEU A 179 -10.84 -8.98 7.59
N LEU A 180 -11.49 -10.07 7.16
CA LEU A 180 -12.45 -10.05 6.06
C LEU A 180 -13.66 -9.16 6.35
N ALA A 181 -14.12 -9.09 7.60
CA ALA A 181 -15.23 -8.22 7.97
C ALA A 181 -14.92 -6.72 7.77
N GLY A 182 -13.64 -6.33 7.89
CA GLY A 182 -13.17 -4.97 7.64
C GLY A 182 -12.75 -4.68 6.20
N SER A 183 -12.68 -5.70 5.34
CA SER A 183 -12.18 -5.56 3.98
C SER A 183 -13.16 -4.86 3.04
N ILE A 184 -12.62 -4.07 2.12
CA ILE A 184 -13.40 -3.45 1.03
C ILE A 184 -13.97 -4.48 0.04
N ASP A 185 -13.33 -5.66 -0.05
CA ASP A 185 -13.66 -6.72 -1.00
C ASP A 185 -14.57 -7.81 -0.38
N ARG A 186 -15.07 -7.59 0.84
CA ARG A 186 -15.92 -8.58 1.54
C ARG A 186 -17.12 -9.04 0.70
N ASN A 187 -17.80 -8.12 0.04
CA ASN A 187 -18.99 -8.43 -0.74
C ASN A 187 -18.65 -9.23 -2.01
N GLU A 188 -17.50 -8.97 -2.61
CA GLU A 188 -16.95 -9.75 -3.71
C GLU A 188 -16.72 -11.20 -3.26
N VAL A 189 -15.99 -11.40 -2.15
CA VAL A 189 -15.71 -12.73 -1.61
C VAL A 189 -17.00 -13.52 -1.36
N VAL A 190 -17.97 -12.91 -0.67
CA VAL A 190 -19.25 -13.57 -0.38
C VAL A 190 -19.97 -14.00 -1.65
N ALA A 191 -20.02 -13.13 -2.67
CA ALA A 191 -20.68 -13.43 -3.93
C ALA A 191 -19.98 -14.54 -4.72
N LEU A 192 -18.64 -14.50 -4.79
CA LEU A 192 -17.85 -15.50 -5.51
C LEU A 192 -17.90 -16.87 -4.83
N TYR A 193 -17.87 -16.92 -3.50
CA TYR A 193 -18.04 -18.17 -2.74
C TYR A 193 -19.43 -18.79 -2.97
N GLN A 194 -20.49 -17.98 -2.92
CA GLN A 194 -21.85 -18.44 -3.22
C GLN A 194 -21.95 -18.98 -4.66
N GLN A 195 -21.39 -18.27 -5.63
CA GLN A 195 -21.39 -18.69 -7.04
C GLN A 195 -20.59 -19.99 -7.25
N ALA A 196 -19.49 -20.18 -6.52
CA ALA A 196 -18.66 -21.37 -6.61
C ALA A 196 -19.23 -22.58 -5.84
N GLY A 197 -20.29 -22.39 -5.06
CA GLY A 197 -20.86 -23.42 -4.19
C GLY A 197 -19.93 -23.80 -3.03
N LEU A 198 -19.10 -22.86 -2.58
CA LEU A 198 -18.15 -23.05 -1.48
C LEU A 198 -18.74 -22.58 -0.15
N ASP A 199 -18.25 -23.17 0.93
CA ASP A 199 -18.52 -22.73 2.30
C ASP A 199 -17.40 -21.78 2.77
N LEU A 200 -17.71 -20.49 2.85
CA LEU A 200 -16.77 -19.46 3.28
C LEU A 200 -16.37 -19.64 4.75
N ASP A 201 -17.28 -20.10 5.60
CA ASP A 201 -16.99 -20.30 7.01
C ASP A 201 -16.04 -21.46 7.22
N ALA A 202 -16.17 -22.53 6.42
CA ALA A 202 -15.25 -23.66 6.44
C ALA A 202 -13.82 -23.25 6.02
N ASP A 203 -13.66 -22.42 4.98
CA ASP A 203 -12.34 -21.94 4.56
C ASP A 203 -11.73 -20.96 5.58
N LEU A 204 -12.53 -20.08 6.20
CA LEU A 204 -12.07 -19.21 7.29
C LEU A 204 -11.65 -20.03 8.52
N GLU A 205 -12.34 -21.13 8.83
CA GLU A 205 -11.93 -22.09 9.87
C GLU A 205 -10.65 -22.83 9.51
N ALA A 206 -10.48 -23.24 8.25
CA ALA A 206 -9.25 -23.86 7.78
C ALA A 206 -8.06 -22.90 7.95
N LEU A 207 -8.24 -21.61 7.65
CA LEU A 207 -7.22 -20.59 7.91
C LEU A 207 -6.92 -20.46 9.40
N GLN A 208 -7.91 -20.59 10.28
CA GLN A 208 -7.73 -20.50 11.74
C GLN A 208 -7.03 -21.73 12.33
N ALA A 209 -7.29 -22.91 11.79
CA ALA A 209 -6.71 -24.17 12.25
C ALA A 209 -5.27 -24.40 11.75
N GLN A 210 -4.84 -23.70 10.70
CA GLN A 210 -3.51 -23.85 10.13
C GLN A 210 -2.42 -23.32 11.07
N THR A 211 -1.25 -23.99 11.07
CA THR A 211 -0.09 -23.60 11.88
C THR A 211 0.33 -22.17 11.55
N ARG A 212 0.36 -21.31 12.58
CA ARG A 212 0.69 -19.89 12.45
C ARG A 212 2.18 -19.65 12.24
N VAL A 213 2.50 -18.57 11.55
CA VAL A 213 3.84 -18.05 11.36
C VAL A 213 4.15 -17.05 12.47
N SER A 214 5.21 -17.30 13.23
CA SER A 214 5.79 -16.38 14.21
C SER A 214 6.98 -15.64 13.61
N ALA A 215 7.20 -14.40 14.05
CA ALA A 215 8.37 -13.62 13.65
C ALA A 215 9.58 -13.91 14.56
N ASP A 216 10.77 -13.64 14.03
CA ASP A 216 12.00 -13.47 14.79
C ASP A 216 12.02 -12.03 15.37
N PRO A 217 12.08 -11.86 16.70
CA PRO A 217 12.11 -10.54 17.33
C PRO A 217 13.21 -9.61 16.83
N GLU A 218 14.41 -10.12 16.50
CA GLU A 218 15.50 -9.30 15.99
C GLU A 218 15.25 -8.83 14.56
N ALA A 219 14.60 -9.67 13.75
CA ALA A 219 14.18 -9.30 12.39
C ALA A 219 13.07 -8.23 12.42
N VAL A 220 12.11 -8.34 13.35
CA VAL A 220 11.10 -7.29 13.60
C VAL A 220 11.78 -5.99 14.03
N HIS A 221 12.75 -6.07 14.95
CA HIS A 221 13.52 -4.91 15.39
C HIS A 221 14.29 -4.25 14.24
N TYR A 222 14.84 -5.04 13.31
CA TYR A 222 15.49 -4.51 12.11
C TYR A 222 14.52 -3.70 11.24
N LEU A 223 13.31 -4.20 10.94
CA LEU A 223 12.31 -3.44 10.18
C LEU A 223 11.86 -2.17 10.94
N ALA A 224 11.56 -2.32 12.24
CA ALA A 224 11.14 -1.23 13.12
C ALA A 224 12.19 -0.12 13.18
N SER A 225 13.46 -0.48 13.27
CA SER A 225 14.57 0.48 13.33
C SER A 225 14.82 1.17 12.00
N ASN A 226 14.44 0.55 10.87
CA ASN A 226 14.64 1.14 9.55
C ASN A 226 13.55 2.13 9.21
N ILE A 227 12.29 1.73 9.06
CA ILE A 227 11.18 2.67 8.81
C ILE A 227 9.86 2.12 9.37
N ILE A 228 9.48 2.67 10.52
CA ILE A 228 8.10 2.78 11.00
C ILE A 228 7.81 4.25 11.25
N PHE A 229 6.53 4.63 11.20
CA PHE A 229 6.13 6.02 11.31
C PHE A 229 5.57 6.33 12.70
N ASP A 230 6.04 7.42 13.29
CA ASP A 230 5.63 7.90 14.62
C ASP A 230 4.70 9.13 14.54
N GLY A 231 4.42 9.61 13.33
CA GLY A 231 3.58 10.79 13.08
C GLY A 231 4.20 12.13 13.50
N GLN A 232 5.46 12.15 13.97
CA GLN A 232 6.14 13.35 14.48
C GLN A 232 6.69 14.23 13.34
N ILE A 233 5.80 14.64 12.43
CA ILE A 233 6.13 15.55 11.34
C ILE A 233 6.04 17.01 11.81
N ARG A 234 7.00 17.85 11.37
CA ARG A 234 7.09 19.28 11.75
C ARG A 234 7.18 20.23 10.55
N ILE A 235 7.08 19.66 9.35
CA ILE A 235 7.14 20.37 8.07
C ILE A 235 5.96 19.95 7.21
N PRO A 236 5.51 20.77 6.25
CA PRO A 236 4.45 20.39 5.33
C PRO A 236 4.74 19.08 4.58
N VAL A 237 3.79 18.15 4.60
CA VAL A 237 3.78 16.89 3.87
C VAL A 237 2.52 16.84 3.01
N LEU A 238 2.70 16.70 1.69
CA LEU A 238 1.61 16.41 0.77
C LEU A 238 1.81 15.01 0.24
N THR A 239 0.88 14.09 0.48
CA THR A 239 0.94 12.76 -0.12
C THR A 239 0.10 12.68 -1.39
N MET A 240 0.44 11.73 -2.26
CA MET A 240 -0.27 11.49 -3.51
C MET A 240 -0.35 10.00 -3.80
N HIS A 241 -1.56 9.46 -4.03
CA HIS A 241 -1.75 8.01 -4.24
C HIS A 241 -2.77 7.70 -5.33
N THR A 242 -2.53 6.65 -6.13
CA THR A 242 -3.52 6.10 -7.05
C THR A 242 -4.54 5.24 -6.30
N LYS A 243 -5.83 5.36 -6.63
CA LYS A 243 -6.89 4.58 -5.97
C LYS A 243 -6.71 3.07 -6.17
N GLY A 244 -6.45 2.65 -7.41
CA GLY A 244 -6.32 1.24 -7.78
C GLY A 244 -4.88 0.74 -7.74
N ASP A 245 -4.11 1.11 -6.71
CA ASP A 245 -2.75 0.62 -6.49
C ASP A 245 -2.78 -0.73 -5.77
N GLY A 246 -2.45 -1.81 -6.48
CA GLY A 246 -2.44 -3.16 -5.91
C GLY A 246 -1.12 -3.59 -5.29
N LEU A 247 -0.02 -2.87 -5.55
CA LEU A 247 1.27 -3.18 -4.94
C LEU A 247 1.43 -2.48 -3.59
N VAL A 248 1.12 -1.19 -3.55
CA VAL A 248 1.10 -0.39 -2.33
C VAL A 248 -0.31 0.13 -2.18
N LEU A 249 -1.07 -0.54 -1.33
CA LEU A 249 -2.49 -0.28 -1.19
C LEU A 249 -2.75 1.16 -0.75
N VAL A 250 -3.76 1.81 -1.32
CA VAL A 250 -4.11 3.20 -1.02
C VAL A 250 -4.40 3.43 0.48
N GLN A 251 -4.79 2.40 1.21
CA GLN A 251 -4.99 2.40 2.66
C GLN A 251 -3.68 2.66 3.46
N ASN A 252 -2.50 2.58 2.83
CA ASN A 252 -1.24 3.03 3.43
C ASN A 252 -1.32 4.52 3.84
N GLU A 253 -2.04 5.34 3.07
CA GLU A 253 -2.29 6.75 3.40
C GLU A 253 -3.09 6.86 4.70
N SER A 254 -4.16 6.08 4.86
CA SER A 254 -4.94 6.05 6.11
C SER A 254 -4.10 5.62 7.32
N ALA A 255 -3.17 4.66 7.17
CA ALA A 255 -2.26 4.28 8.26
C ALA A 255 -1.35 5.45 8.68
N TYR A 256 -0.82 6.21 7.72
CA TYR A 256 0.02 7.37 7.96
C TYR A 256 -0.76 8.55 8.56
N HIS A 257 -1.94 8.84 8.01
CA HIS A 257 -2.87 9.82 8.55
C HIS A 257 -3.21 9.52 10.01
N THR A 258 -3.45 8.26 10.36
CA THR A 258 -3.72 7.84 11.74
C THR A 258 -2.56 8.18 12.69
N VAL A 259 -1.33 7.76 12.38
CA VAL A 259 -0.18 8.04 13.28
C VAL A 259 0.13 9.54 13.37
N VAL A 260 -0.02 10.29 12.28
CA VAL A 260 0.14 11.75 12.29
C VAL A 260 -0.93 12.45 13.14
N THR A 261 -2.17 11.98 13.08
CA THR A 261 -3.28 12.51 13.88
C THR A 261 -3.09 12.20 15.36
N GLU A 262 -2.65 10.99 15.70
CA GLU A 262 -2.35 10.60 17.08
C GLU A 262 -1.17 11.36 17.67
N ALA A 263 -0.24 11.80 16.81
CA ALA A 263 0.86 12.69 17.15
C ALA A 263 0.47 14.18 17.22
N ASP A 264 -0.81 14.54 17.01
CA ASP A 264 -1.33 15.92 16.98
C ASP A 264 -0.67 16.81 15.90
N ASN A 265 -0.31 16.22 14.76
CA ASN A 265 0.41 16.90 13.68
C ASN A 265 -0.40 17.03 12.37
N SER A 266 -1.72 16.82 12.39
CA SER A 266 -2.59 16.88 11.19
C SER A 266 -2.56 18.24 10.47
N ALA A 267 -2.10 19.31 11.12
CA ALA A 267 -1.89 20.61 10.48
C ALA A 267 -0.81 20.57 9.37
N PHE A 268 0.13 19.61 9.46
CA PHE A 268 1.25 19.45 8.53
C PHE A 268 0.97 18.47 7.39
N LEU A 269 -0.05 17.62 7.48
CA LEU A 269 -0.35 16.61 6.46
C LEU A 269 -1.53 17.02 5.58
N ARG A 270 -1.37 16.91 4.27
CA ARG A 270 -2.46 16.87 3.30
C ARG A 270 -2.25 15.67 2.38
N GLU A 271 -3.34 15.13 1.87
CA GLU A 271 -3.34 13.93 1.05
C GLU A 271 -4.15 14.22 -0.21
N THR A 272 -3.64 13.78 -1.35
CA THR A 272 -4.32 13.90 -2.64
C THR A 272 -4.36 12.55 -3.32
N PHE A 273 -5.41 12.31 -4.10
CA PHE A 273 -5.64 11.01 -4.70
C PHE A 273 -5.93 11.16 -6.17
N VAL A 274 -5.53 10.15 -6.95
CA VAL A 274 -5.77 10.05 -8.39
C VAL A 274 -6.63 8.84 -8.68
N ASP A 275 -7.77 9.06 -9.35
CA ASP A 275 -8.74 8.04 -9.70
C ASP A 275 -8.25 7.25 -10.92
N ARG A 276 -7.30 6.34 -10.66
CA ARG A 276 -6.62 5.54 -11.67
C ARG A 276 -6.13 4.23 -11.06
N ALA A 277 -6.10 3.19 -11.90
CA ALA A 277 -5.39 1.96 -11.56
C ALA A 277 -3.87 2.10 -11.66
N GLY A 278 -3.18 1.14 -11.06
CA GLY A 278 -1.76 0.93 -11.21
C GLY A 278 -0.92 1.58 -10.11
N HIS A 279 0.28 1.07 -9.92
CA HIS A 279 1.21 1.54 -8.91
C HIS A 279 1.94 2.79 -9.37
N CYS A 280 1.76 3.91 -8.65
CA CYS A 280 2.35 5.21 -8.99
C CYS A 280 1.99 5.75 -10.37
N THR A 281 0.82 5.38 -10.92
CA THR A 281 0.46 5.78 -12.29
C THR A 281 -0.03 7.22 -12.34
N PHE A 282 0.87 8.18 -12.14
CA PHE A 282 0.58 9.61 -12.21
C PHE A 282 1.02 10.19 -13.56
N THR A 283 0.29 11.18 -14.04
CA THR A 283 0.75 12.02 -15.15
C THR A 283 1.81 13.01 -14.63
N PRO A 284 2.76 13.43 -15.49
CA PRO A 284 3.66 14.53 -15.17
C PRO A 284 2.92 15.80 -14.71
N SER A 285 1.77 16.12 -15.34
CA SER A 285 0.95 17.28 -14.97
C SER A 285 0.40 17.20 -13.54
N GLU A 286 -0.10 16.03 -13.14
CA GLU A 286 -0.59 15.83 -11.77
C GLU A 286 0.57 16.04 -10.79
N THR A 287 1.69 15.38 -11.04
CA THR A 287 2.90 15.48 -10.20
C THR A 287 3.39 16.93 -10.06
N ILE A 288 3.50 17.68 -11.17
CA ILE A 288 3.89 19.10 -11.15
C ILE A 288 2.92 19.93 -10.32
N THR A 289 1.62 19.63 -10.40
CA THR A 289 0.59 20.35 -9.65
C THR A 289 0.73 20.12 -8.15
N ALA A 290 0.97 18.88 -7.71
CA ALA A 290 1.22 18.58 -6.29
C ALA A 290 2.44 19.35 -5.76
N VAL A 291 3.52 19.42 -6.55
CA VAL A 291 4.73 20.17 -6.19
C VAL A 291 4.46 21.67 -6.05
N GLN A 292 3.66 22.23 -6.94
CA GLN A 292 3.29 23.64 -6.90
C GLN A 292 2.40 23.97 -5.70
N SER A 293 1.54 23.05 -5.29
CA SER A 293 0.77 23.17 -4.07
C SER A 293 1.68 23.19 -2.83
N LEU A 294 2.72 22.34 -2.80
CA LEU A 294 3.74 22.39 -1.74
C LEU A 294 4.54 23.69 -1.74
N LEU A 295 4.96 24.17 -2.91
CA LEU A 295 5.64 25.47 -3.01
C LEU A 295 4.74 26.61 -2.54
N THR A 296 3.45 26.59 -2.89
CA THR A 296 2.47 27.56 -2.38
C THR A 296 2.36 27.50 -0.87
N ARG A 297 2.37 26.30 -0.27
CA ARG A 297 2.35 26.10 1.18
C ARG A 297 3.59 26.67 1.86
N LEU A 298 4.76 26.52 1.24
CA LEU A 298 6.03 27.06 1.73
C LEU A 298 6.08 28.59 1.63
N ASP A 299 5.67 29.15 0.49
CA ASP A 299 5.80 30.58 0.22
C ASP A 299 4.75 31.42 0.96
N THR A 300 3.54 30.89 1.16
CA THR A 300 2.41 31.64 1.74
C THR A 300 2.09 31.28 3.19
N GLY A 301 2.59 30.14 3.68
CA GLY A 301 2.16 29.61 4.96
C GLY A 301 0.75 29.00 4.96
N THR A 302 0.11 28.79 3.80
CA THR A 302 -1.21 28.17 3.68
C THR A 302 -1.27 27.18 2.50
N TRP A 303 -2.06 26.11 2.61
CA TRP A 303 -2.08 25.03 1.60
C TRP A 303 -2.66 25.43 0.23
N GLY A 304 -3.38 26.54 0.14
CA GLY A 304 -4.22 26.82 -1.03
C GLY A 304 -5.34 25.79 -1.22
N PRO A 305 -6.12 25.89 -2.30
CA PRO A 305 -7.13 24.90 -2.66
C PRO A 305 -6.47 23.60 -3.15
N LEU A 306 -6.83 22.47 -2.53
CA LEU A 306 -6.40 21.12 -2.91
C LEU A 306 -7.56 20.23 -3.36
N ASP A 307 -8.76 20.81 -3.55
CA ASP A 307 -9.91 20.06 -4.04
C ASP A 307 -9.67 19.54 -5.47
N ALA A 308 -10.31 18.42 -5.78
CA ALA A 308 -10.18 17.75 -7.07
C ALA A 308 -10.38 18.66 -8.28
N THR A 309 -11.35 19.59 -8.22
CA THR A 309 -11.66 20.48 -9.34
C THR A 309 -10.50 21.42 -9.60
N THR A 310 -9.98 22.06 -8.56
CA THR A 310 -8.85 23.00 -8.67
C THR A 310 -7.57 22.30 -9.12
N MET A 311 -7.26 21.14 -8.51
CA MET A 311 -6.08 20.36 -8.84
C MET A 311 -6.12 19.86 -10.30
N ASN A 312 -7.26 19.36 -10.77
CA ASN A 312 -7.42 18.95 -12.18
C ASN A 312 -7.32 20.11 -13.15
N ALA A 313 -7.91 21.27 -12.85
CA ALA A 313 -7.81 22.44 -13.72
C ALA A 313 -6.34 22.90 -13.86
N ALA A 314 -5.60 22.95 -12.75
CA ALA A 314 -4.18 23.31 -12.74
C ALA A 314 -3.30 22.30 -13.50
N ALA A 315 -3.54 21.00 -13.31
CA ALA A 315 -2.84 19.95 -14.05
C ALA A 315 -3.18 19.98 -15.54
N PHE A 316 -4.45 20.13 -15.89
CA PHE A 316 -4.91 20.14 -17.28
C PHE A 316 -4.28 21.30 -18.06
N ALA A 317 -4.15 22.48 -17.44
CA ALA A 317 -3.54 23.67 -18.02
C ALA A 317 -2.05 23.52 -18.39
N ARG A 318 -1.37 22.46 -17.92
CA ARG A 318 0.02 22.12 -18.33
C ARG A 318 0.11 21.65 -19.79
N GLY A 319 -1.02 21.23 -20.36
CA GLY A 319 -1.14 20.86 -21.76
C GLY A 319 -0.90 19.37 -22.05
N PRO A 320 -1.23 18.93 -23.26
CA PRO A 320 -1.32 17.51 -23.62
C PRO A 320 0.03 16.77 -23.55
N GLY A 321 1.17 17.47 -23.68
CA GLY A 321 2.49 16.84 -23.60
C GLY A 321 2.86 16.33 -22.20
N SER A 322 2.17 16.76 -21.16
CA SER A 322 2.35 16.30 -19.77
C SER A 322 1.13 15.57 -19.20
N ASN A 323 0.01 15.56 -19.94
CA ASN A 323 -1.19 14.77 -19.66
C ASN A 323 -1.06 13.41 -20.34
N ILE A 324 -0.09 12.63 -19.89
CA ILE A 324 0.21 11.30 -20.43
C ILE A 324 0.50 10.31 -19.32
N VAL A 325 0.18 9.05 -19.56
CA VAL A 325 0.69 7.91 -18.79
C VAL A 325 1.71 7.16 -19.64
N ILE A 326 2.80 6.75 -19.00
CA ILE A 326 3.86 5.95 -19.61
C ILE A 326 3.75 4.54 -19.05
N LEU A 327 3.43 3.58 -19.91
CA LEU A 327 3.31 2.17 -19.55
C LEU A 327 4.51 1.37 -20.06
N PRO A 328 4.92 0.32 -19.32
CA PRO A 328 5.92 -0.61 -19.81
C PRO A 328 5.45 -1.28 -21.12
N PRO A 329 6.37 -1.70 -21.99
CA PRO A 329 6.01 -2.45 -23.17
C PRO A 329 5.34 -3.79 -22.78
N PRO A 330 4.46 -4.35 -23.62
CA PRO A 330 3.76 -5.60 -23.31
C PRO A 330 4.73 -6.76 -23.03
N PRO A 331 4.36 -7.74 -22.18
CA PRO A 331 5.15 -8.95 -22.00
C PRO A 331 5.47 -9.63 -23.34
N GLY A 332 6.72 -10.08 -23.51
CA GLY A 332 7.20 -10.66 -24.76
C GLY A 332 7.68 -9.65 -25.82
N SER A 333 7.66 -8.35 -25.51
CA SER A 333 8.26 -7.31 -26.36
C SER A 333 9.77 -7.50 -26.52
N LEU A 334 10.29 -7.14 -27.70
CA LEU A 334 11.72 -7.23 -28.00
C LEU A 334 12.53 -6.28 -27.10
N PRO A 335 13.79 -6.63 -26.76
CA PRO A 335 14.69 -5.70 -26.08
C PRO A 335 14.79 -4.35 -26.81
N GLY A 336 14.64 -3.25 -26.08
CA GLY A 336 14.65 -1.89 -26.64
C GLY A 336 13.31 -1.41 -27.18
N THR A 337 12.22 -2.18 -27.04
CA THR A 337 10.87 -1.69 -27.37
C THR A 337 10.55 -0.46 -26.51
N PRO A 338 10.17 0.68 -27.13
CA PRO A 338 9.86 1.89 -26.38
C PRO A 338 8.62 1.69 -25.50
N PRO A 339 8.49 2.46 -24.41
CA PRO A 339 7.30 2.43 -23.59
C PRO A 339 6.08 2.93 -24.39
N ILE A 340 4.90 2.51 -23.96
CA ILE A 340 3.64 2.99 -24.54
C ILE A 340 3.32 4.33 -23.86
N ILE A 341 3.13 5.38 -24.66
CA ILE A 341 2.73 6.70 -24.19
C ILE A 341 1.28 6.91 -24.57
N LEU A 342 0.40 7.08 -23.58
CA LEU A 342 -1.03 7.26 -23.79
C LEU A 342 -1.45 8.65 -23.30
N PRO A 343 -2.15 9.44 -24.13
CA PRO A 343 -2.84 10.64 -23.65
C PRO A 343 -3.77 10.28 -22.51
N THR A 344 -3.63 10.94 -21.38
CA THR A 344 -4.42 10.66 -20.17
C THR A 344 -4.65 11.97 -19.44
N PRO A 345 -5.92 12.42 -19.30
CA PRO A 345 -6.21 13.63 -18.55
C PRO A 345 -5.86 13.43 -17.06
N PRO A 346 -5.59 14.52 -16.33
CA PRO A 346 -5.50 14.45 -14.88
C PRO A 346 -6.83 13.96 -14.29
N ALA A 347 -6.75 13.20 -13.21
CA ALA A 347 -7.88 12.54 -12.57
C ALA A 347 -7.79 12.65 -11.03
N TYR A 348 -7.41 13.82 -10.50
CA TYR A 348 -7.55 14.09 -9.08
C TYR A 348 -9.00 13.91 -8.65
N PHE A 349 -9.23 13.34 -7.47
CA PHE A 349 -10.57 13.17 -6.91
C PHE A 349 -10.54 13.29 -5.38
N ASP A 350 -11.66 13.74 -4.81
CA ASP A 350 -11.81 13.87 -3.37
C ASP A 350 -12.14 12.47 -2.81
N PHE A 351 -11.26 11.96 -1.97
CA PHE A 351 -11.30 10.56 -1.52
C PHE A 351 -10.85 10.42 -0.08
N THR A 352 -11.38 9.40 0.60
CA THR A 352 -10.93 8.98 1.92
C THR A 352 -10.79 7.46 1.87
N PRO A 353 -9.54 6.92 1.93
CA PRO A 353 -9.33 5.49 1.87
C PRO A 353 -9.91 4.78 3.11
N SER A 354 -10.28 3.50 2.97
CA SER A 354 -10.67 2.68 4.11
C SER A 354 -9.52 2.58 5.13
N PRO A 355 -9.80 2.24 6.39
CA PRO A 355 -8.75 1.97 7.36
C PRO A 355 -7.82 0.85 6.86
N PHE A 356 -6.51 0.98 7.11
CA PHE A 356 -5.57 -0.09 6.85
C PHE A 356 -5.89 -1.30 7.75
N LEU A 357 -6.00 -2.50 7.19
CA LEU A 357 -6.46 -3.68 7.93
C LEU A 357 -5.51 -4.12 9.06
N ARG A 358 -4.19 -3.92 8.87
CA ARG A 358 -3.15 -4.35 9.82
C ARG A 358 -2.17 -3.23 10.18
N PRO A 359 -2.62 -2.16 10.86
CA PRO A 359 -1.73 -1.07 11.22
C PRO A 359 -0.68 -1.58 12.22
N PHE A 360 0.54 -1.05 12.11
CA PHE A 360 1.60 -1.26 13.09
C PHE A 360 2.01 0.09 13.66
N ASP A 361 1.71 0.30 14.95
CA ASP A 361 1.92 1.57 15.62
C ASP A 361 3.24 1.58 16.39
N ALA A 362 4.11 2.54 16.07
CA ALA A 362 5.36 2.78 16.76
C ALA A 362 5.15 3.15 18.24
N LEU A 363 4.07 3.87 18.57
CA LEU A 363 3.79 4.41 19.91
C LEU A 363 3.41 3.30 20.92
N LEU A 364 2.78 2.23 20.46
CA LEU A 364 2.42 1.08 21.30
C LEU A 364 3.61 0.11 21.51
N SER A 365 4.61 0.12 20.63
CA SER A 365 5.78 -0.76 20.71
C SER A 365 6.79 -0.39 21.83
N HIS A 366 6.66 0.80 22.43
CA HIS A 366 7.55 1.28 23.50
C HIS A 366 6.97 1.18 24.92
N VAL A 367 5.70 0.83 25.07
CA VAL A 367 5.06 0.71 26.39
C VAL A 367 5.00 -0.76 26.83
N GLY A 368 6.16 -1.27 27.24
CA GLY A 368 6.27 -2.39 28.19
C GLY A 368 5.98 -3.79 27.65
N GLY A 369 6.85 -4.33 26.79
CA GLY A 369 7.13 -5.78 26.63
C GLY A 369 5.97 -6.72 26.27
N VAL A 370 4.75 -6.21 26.10
CA VAL A 370 3.55 -6.91 25.66
C VAL A 370 2.87 -6.00 24.67
N GLU A 371 2.89 -6.38 23.39
CA GLU A 371 2.15 -5.68 22.33
C GLU A 371 0.67 -5.58 22.71
N LYS A 372 0.18 -4.36 22.90
CA LYS A 372 -1.26 -4.11 22.89
C LYS A 372 -1.69 -3.98 21.43
N HIS A 373 -2.23 -5.05 20.86
CA HIS A 373 -2.93 -4.97 19.58
C HIS A 373 -4.18 -4.09 19.72
N ARG A 374 -4.42 -3.18 18.75
CA ARG A 374 -5.78 -2.69 18.52
C ARG A 374 -6.59 -3.86 17.98
N SER A 375 -7.54 -4.35 18.77
CA SER A 375 -8.68 -5.07 18.21
C SER A 375 -9.53 -4.07 17.44
N ASN A 376 -9.83 -4.34 16.17
CA ASN A 376 -10.86 -3.62 15.42
C ASN A 376 -12.25 -3.96 15.99
N ASP A 377 -12.54 -3.47 17.19
CA ASP A 377 -13.84 -3.57 17.82
C ASP A 377 -14.62 -2.28 17.52
N PRO A 378 -15.65 -2.31 16.65
CA PRO A 378 -16.38 -1.12 16.21
C PRO A 378 -17.21 -0.44 17.32
N GLU A 379 -17.29 -1.01 18.53
CA GLU A 379 -18.15 -0.48 19.60
C GLU A 379 -17.54 0.68 20.42
N ARG A 380 -16.26 1.05 20.23
CA ARG A 380 -15.62 2.08 21.08
C ARG A 380 -15.93 3.55 20.75
N HIS A 381 -16.73 3.85 19.73
CA HIS A 381 -17.00 5.23 19.30
C HIS A 381 -18.31 5.86 19.80
N THR A 382 -19.02 5.26 20.76
CA THR A 382 -20.27 5.82 21.32
C THR A 382 -20.21 6.02 22.83
N ALA A 383 -19.35 6.94 23.30
CA ALA A 383 -19.43 7.39 24.70
C ALA A 383 -18.74 8.75 24.94
N ILE A 384 -19.07 9.79 24.18
CA ILE A 384 -18.84 11.19 24.62
C ILE A 384 -20.03 12.04 24.21
N GLU A 385 -21.18 11.77 24.79
CA GLU A 385 -22.29 12.72 24.94
C GLU A 385 -23.09 12.23 26.15
N ASP A 386 -22.87 12.86 27.30
CA ASP A 386 -23.91 13.33 28.22
C ASP A 386 -23.29 13.56 29.60
N ARG A 387 -23.09 14.84 29.93
CA ARG A 387 -22.96 15.40 31.29
C ARG A 387 -22.69 16.90 31.19
N ARG A 388 -23.77 17.67 31.14
CA ARG A 388 -23.82 19.02 31.73
C ARG A 388 -25.14 19.17 32.46
N ASP A 389 -25.05 19.12 33.79
CA ASP A 389 -25.93 19.88 34.68
C ASP A 389 -25.45 21.34 34.70
#